data_AF-A0A1R3KM40-F1
#
_entry.id   AF-A0A1R3KM40-F1
#
_cell.length_a   1.000
_cell.length_b   1.000
_cell.length_c   1.000
_cell.angle_alpha   90.00
_cell.angle_beta   90.00
_cell.angle_gamma   90.00
#
_symmetry.space_group_name_H-M   'P 1'
#
loop_
_entity.id
_entity.type
_entity.pdbx_description
1 polymer ?
#
loop_
_entity_poly.entity_id
_entity_poly.type
_entity_poly.pdbx_seq_one_letter_code
_entity_poly.pdbx_strand_id
1 'polypeptide(L)'
;MIYLNKVTEGCLANIAAKLESMEPCRSVKDRIGLSMISEAEDSGAISPGKTILVEPTSGNTGLGIAFVAAIKGYKLIVTMPASINLERRILLRAFGAEIVLTDPEKGLKGAVDKAEEIVLKTPNAYMFQQFDNMANTKVVGVEPAERSIISGENPGYVPSILDVKVLDEVIKITNDEAVDMARRIALEEGLLVGISSGAAAAAAISLAKRPENAGKLIVIH
;
A
#
# COMPACT_ATOMS: atom_id res chain seq x y z
N MET A 1 -2.99 7.01 16.91
CA MET A 1 -3.02 8.27 16.12
C MET A 1 -2.24 9.30 16.89
N ILE A 2 -1.53 10.17 16.19
CA ILE A 2 -0.78 11.28 16.80
C ILE A 2 -1.05 12.55 16.01
N TYR A 3 -1.05 13.70 16.68
CA TYR A 3 -1.11 14.99 15.99
C TYR A 3 0.27 15.37 15.46
N LEU A 4 0.31 15.91 14.24
CA LEU A 4 1.49 16.60 13.71
C LEU A 4 1.48 18.05 14.21
N ASN A 5 2.62 18.56 14.67
CA ASN A 5 2.67 19.84 15.39
C ASN A 5 3.54 20.90 14.72
N LYS A 6 4.81 20.60 14.47
CA LYS A 6 5.79 21.54 13.90
C LYS A 6 5.66 21.63 12.39
N VAL A 7 5.51 20.48 11.71
CA VAL A 7 5.38 20.47 10.24
C VAL A 7 4.08 21.13 9.76
N THR A 8 3.12 21.30 10.66
CA THR A 8 1.80 21.90 10.44
C THR A 8 1.71 23.35 10.89
N GLU A 9 2.83 24.00 11.25
CA GLU A 9 2.84 25.42 11.58
C GLU A 9 2.26 26.27 10.42
N GLY A 10 1.32 27.15 10.75
CA GLY A 10 0.59 27.97 9.77
C GLY A 10 -0.60 27.27 9.10
N CYS A 11 -0.93 26.03 9.46
CA CYS A 11 -2.18 25.39 9.05
C CYS A 11 -3.38 25.92 9.85
N LEU A 12 -4.55 25.97 9.20
CA LEU A 12 -5.83 26.36 9.81
C LEU A 12 -6.58 25.14 10.36
N ALA A 13 -6.27 23.94 9.87
CA ALA A 13 -6.83 22.66 10.32
C ALA A 13 -5.79 21.84 11.12
N ASN A 14 -6.28 21.01 12.05
CA ASN A 14 -5.45 20.03 12.74
C ASN A 14 -5.19 18.83 11.84
N ILE A 15 -3.99 18.25 11.89
CA ILE A 15 -3.64 17.03 11.15
C ILE A 15 -3.26 15.93 12.13
N ALA A 16 -3.94 14.79 12.05
CA ALA A 16 -3.60 13.58 12.79
C ALA A 16 -3.08 12.49 11.86
N ALA A 17 -1.90 11.97 12.17
CA ALA A 17 -1.33 10.82 11.50
C ALA A 17 -1.81 9.51 12.16
N LYS A 18 -2.39 8.64 11.35
CA LYS A 18 -2.61 7.25 11.67
C LYS A 18 -1.32 6.48 11.37
N LEU A 19 -0.57 6.15 12.42
CA LEU A 19 0.73 5.50 12.30
C LEU A 19 0.62 4.01 11.93
N GLU A 20 0.33 3.75 10.67
CA GLU A 20 0.37 2.40 10.10
C GLU A 20 1.79 1.81 10.08
N SER A 21 2.82 2.64 10.28
CA SER A 21 4.19 2.20 10.56
C SER A 21 4.37 1.46 11.88
N MET A 22 3.35 1.45 12.75
CA MET A 22 3.36 0.68 14.01
C MET A 22 2.68 -0.69 13.88
N GLU A 23 2.17 -1.05 12.71
CA GLU A 23 1.72 -2.42 12.45
C GLU A 23 2.90 -3.42 12.57
N PRO A 24 2.65 -4.72 12.78
CA PRO A 24 3.71 -5.71 13.06
C PRO A 24 4.86 -5.74 12.03
N CYS A 25 4.53 -5.57 10.75
CA CYS A 25 5.45 -5.44 9.62
C CYS A 25 5.57 -4.01 9.10
N ARG A 26 5.19 -3.03 9.94
CA ARG A 26 5.45 -1.59 9.78
C ARG A 26 4.71 -0.97 8.59
N SER A 27 3.57 -1.52 8.20
CA SER A 27 2.78 -0.96 7.11
C SER A 27 1.27 -1.20 7.24
N VAL A 28 0.49 -0.34 6.60
CA VAL A 28 -0.97 -0.49 6.48
C VAL A 28 -1.38 -1.81 5.81
N LYS A 29 -0.48 -2.42 5.04
CA LYS A 29 -0.78 -3.60 4.25
C LYS A 29 -0.87 -4.88 5.08
N ASP A 30 -0.42 -4.84 6.32
CA ASP A 30 -0.60 -5.91 7.30
C ASP A 30 -2.10 -6.15 7.55
N ARG A 31 -2.89 -5.06 7.57
CA ARG A 31 -4.35 -5.09 7.71
C ARG A 31 -5.01 -5.86 6.56
N ILE A 32 -4.65 -5.54 5.31
CA ILE A 32 -5.26 -6.21 4.17
C ILE A 32 -4.76 -7.64 4.05
N GLY A 33 -3.49 -7.92 4.40
CA GLY A 33 -2.97 -9.28 4.46
C GLY A 33 -3.80 -10.15 5.41
N LEU A 34 -4.11 -9.64 6.60
CA LEU A 34 -4.97 -10.32 7.57
C LEU A 34 -6.41 -10.45 7.08
N SER A 35 -7.01 -9.35 6.62
CA SER A 35 -8.42 -9.31 6.21
C SER A 35 -8.69 -10.24 5.04
N MET A 36 -7.86 -10.19 4.00
CA MET A 36 -8.06 -11.00 2.79
C MET A 36 -7.88 -12.49 3.08
N ILE A 37 -6.91 -12.87 3.92
CA ILE A 37 -6.75 -14.27 4.37
C ILE A 37 -7.95 -14.71 5.22
N SER A 38 -8.42 -13.87 6.14
CA SER A 38 -9.51 -14.22 7.05
C SER A 38 -10.84 -14.37 6.29
N GLU A 39 -11.14 -13.46 5.36
CA GLU A 39 -12.34 -13.56 4.51
C GLU A 39 -12.31 -14.81 3.62
N ALA A 40 -11.14 -15.16 3.07
CA ALA A 40 -10.97 -16.36 2.26
C ALA A 40 -11.09 -17.65 3.12
N GLU A 41 -10.66 -17.62 4.39
CA GLU A 41 -10.90 -18.70 5.36
C GLU A 41 -12.40 -18.82 5.68
N ASP A 42 -13.07 -17.71 6.01
CA ASP A 42 -14.47 -17.65 6.41
C ASP A 42 -15.42 -18.10 5.29
N SER A 43 -15.09 -17.77 4.03
CA SER A 43 -15.81 -18.25 2.85
C SER A 43 -15.50 -19.71 2.48
N GLY A 44 -14.51 -20.33 3.14
CA GLY A 44 -14.04 -21.68 2.84
C GLY A 44 -13.23 -21.80 1.54
N ALA A 45 -12.84 -20.68 0.93
CA ALA A 45 -12.04 -20.64 -0.29
C ALA A 45 -10.61 -21.16 -0.06
N ILE A 46 -10.06 -20.97 1.14
CA ILE A 46 -8.71 -21.42 1.50
C ILE A 46 -8.70 -22.19 2.82
N SER A 47 -7.71 -23.06 3.01
CA SER A 47 -7.49 -23.78 4.27
C SER A 47 -5.99 -23.99 4.55
N PRO A 48 -5.53 -23.82 5.80
CA PRO A 48 -4.12 -23.99 6.15
C PRO A 48 -3.60 -25.39 5.81
N GLY A 49 -2.32 -25.49 5.46
CA GLY A 49 -1.68 -26.77 5.09
C GLY A 49 -2.14 -27.40 3.77
N LYS A 50 -3.18 -26.87 3.11
CA LYS A 50 -3.70 -27.34 1.82
C LYS A 50 -3.55 -26.30 0.72
N THR A 51 -4.02 -25.08 0.96
CA THR A 51 -4.00 -23.99 -0.03
C THR A 51 -2.61 -23.35 -0.10
N ILE A 52 -2.17 -23.02 -1.32
CA ILE A 52 -0.96 -22.22 -1.57
C ILE A 52 -1.41 -20.82 -1.98
N LEU A 53 -0.98 -19.81 -1.24
CA LEU A 53 -1.32 -18.42 -1.54
C LEU A 53 -0.39 -17.88 -2.63
N VAL A 54 -0.92 -17.07 -3.55
CA VAL A 54 -0.14 -16.47 -4.65
C VAL A 54 -0.47 -14.99 -4.74
N GLU A 55 0.54 -14.11 -4.71
CA GLU A 55 0.31 -12.67 -4.86
C GLU A 55 1.40 -11.99 -5.73
N PRO A 56 1.01 -11.22 -6.77
CA PRO A 56 1.93 -10.39 -7.54
C PRO A 56 2.19 -9.06 -6.84
N THR A 57 3.35 -8.92 -6.21
CA THR A 57 3.67 -7.70 -5.48
C THR A 57 5.17 -7.55 -5.21
N SER A 58 5.64 -6.31 -5.34
CA SER A 58 7.00 -5.89 -4.96
C SER A 58 7.02 -5.03 -3.69
N GLY A 59 5.86 -4.84 -3.07
CA GLY A 59 5.64 -3.87 -2.00
C GLY A 59 5.16 -4.49 -0.70
N ASN A 60 4.65 -3.62 0.18
CA ASN A 60 4.27 -4.00 1.55
C ASN A 60 3.12 -5.02 1.62
N THR A 61 2.29 -5.14 0.58
CA THR A 61 1.25 -6.17 0.51
C THR A 61 1.81 -7.59 0.58
N GLY A 62 2.92 -7.84 -0.13
CA GLY A 62 3.58 -9.15 -0.06
C GLY A 62 4.10 -9.45 1.34
N LEU A 63 4.60 -8.43 2.05
CA LEU A 63 5.08 -8.58 3.42
C LEU A 63 3.93 -8.86 4.40
N GLY A 64 2.83 -8.11 4.31
CA GLY A 64 1.66 -8.32 5.15
C GLY A 64 1.06 -9.72 4.96
N ILE A 65 0.90 -10.18 3.71
CA ILE A 65 0.42 -11.53 3.41
C ILE A 65 1.43 -12.58 3.88
N ALA A 66 2.74 -12.38 3.65
CA ALA A 66 3.77 -13.33 4.08
C ALA A 66 3.79 -13.53 5.60
N PHE A 67 3.71 -12.43 6.35
CA PHE A 67 3.64 -12.48 7.81
C PHE A 67 2.44 -13.28 8.31
N VAL A 68 1.25 -12.99 7.79
CA VAL A 68 0.02 -13.67 8.18
C VAL A 68 0.03 -15.14 7.74
N ALA A 69 0.49 -15.42 6.52
CA ALA A 69 0.64 -16.77 5.98
C ALA A 69 1.57 -17.63 6.85
N ALA A 70 2.71 -17.08 7.28
CA ALA A 70 3.67 -17.75 8.14
C ALA A 70 3.04 -18.14 9.50
N ILE A 71 2.29 -17.23 10.12
CA ILE A 71 1.61 -17.48 11.41
C ILE A 71 0.51 -18.53 11.27
N LYS A 72 -0.27 -18.47 10.18
CA LYS A 72 -1.43 -19.33 9.96
C LYS A 72 -1.09 -20.67 9.29
N GLY A 73 0.16 -20.91 8.90
CA GLY A 73 0.60 -22.18 8.30
C GLY A 73 0.26 -22.33 6.82
N TYR A 74 0.27 -21.24 6.06
CA TYR A 74 0.15 -21.23 4.61
C TYR A 74 1.52 -21.19 3.93
N LYS A 75 1.61 -21.82 2.76
CA LYS A 75 2.69 -21.53 1.81
C LYS A 75 2.30 -20.29 1.00
N LEU A 76 3.24 -19.40 0.75
CA LEU A 76 3.03 -18.21 -0.07
C LEU A 76 4.06 -18.18 -1.20
N ILE A 77 3.59 -17.89 -2.42
CA ILE A 77 4.41 -17.58 -3.59
C ILE A 77 4.17 -16.11 -3.97
N VAL A 78 5.25 -15.34 -4.09
CA VAL A 78 5.20 -13.93 -4.49
C VAL A 78 5.86 -13.75 -5.84
N THR A 79 5.15 -13.16 -6.81
CA THR A 79 5.76 -12.77 -8.09
C THR A 79 6.14 -11.29 -8.08
N MET A 80 7.36 -10.96 -8.52
CA MET A 80 7.81 -9.56 -8.62
C MET A 80 8.89 -9.38 -9.71
N PRO A 81 9.02 -8.18 -10.30
CA PRO A 81 10.09 -7.91 -11.27
C PRO A 81 11.49 -8.09 -10.66
N ALA A 82 12.47 -8.57 -11.45
CA ALA A 82 13.83 -8.81 -10.96
C ALA A 82 14.58 -7.53 -10.51
N SER A 83 14.14 -6.36 -10.97
CA SER A 83 14.69 -5.04 -10.63
C SER A 83 14.44 -4.58 -9.18
N ILE A 84 13.66 -5.33 -8.39
CA ILE A 84 13.31 -4.98 -7.01
C ILE A 84 14.47 -5.24 -6.03
N ASN A 85 14.65 -4.33 -5.07
CA ASN A 85 15.74 -4.32 -4.09
C ASN A 85 15.93 -5.64 -3.32
N LEU A 86 17.20 -5.97 -3.02
CA LEU A 86 17.60 -7.23 -2.39
C LEU A 86 17.07 -7.38 -0.96
N GLU A 87 17.03 -6.29 -0.19
CA GLU A 87 16.57 -6.27 1.21
C GLU A 87 15.13 -6.78 1.33
N ARG A 88 14.26 -6.40 0.38
CA ARG A 88 12.86 -6.84 0.36
C ARG A 88 12.74 -8.34 0.09
N ARG A 89 13.56 -8.87 -0.80
CA ARG A 89 13.60 -10.31 -1.09
C ARG A 89 14.08 -11.12 0.11
N ILE A 90 15.07 -10.61 0.85
CA ILE A 90 15.55 -11.24 2.08
C ILE A 90 14.42 -11.30 3.12
N LEU A 91 13.70 -10.20 3.33
CA LEU A 91 12.64 -10.14 4.33
C LEU A 91 11.47 -11.08 3.99
N LEU A 92 11.03 -11.13 2.74
CA LEU A 92 9.98 -12.06 2.31
C LEU A 92 10.38 -13.53 2.48
N ARG A 93 11.64 -13.88 2.16
CA ARG A 93 12.15 -15.25 2.39
C ARG A 93 12.27 -15.57 3.88
N ALA A 94 12.58 -14.60 4.73
CA ALA A 94 12.61 -14.80 6.17
C ALA A 94 11.23 -15.18 6.72
N PHE A 95 10.16 -14.70 6.10
CA PHE A 95 8.78 -15.13 6.38
C PHE A 95 8.37 -16.43 5.67
N GLY A 96 9.29 -17.13 5.00
CA GLY A 96 9.02 -18.40 4.34
C GLY A 96 8.32 -18.29 2.98
N ALA A 97 8.23 -17.09 2.39
CA ALA A 97 7.65 -16.90 1.06
C ALA A 97 8.60 -17.40 -0.03
N GLU A 98 8.06 -18.15 -0.99
CA GLU A 98 8.72 -18.45 -2.25
C GLU A 98 8.63 -17.21 -3.17
N ILE A 99 9.72 -16.87 -3.86
CA ILE A 99 9.77 -15.67 -4.71
C ILE A 99 10.02 -16.08 -6.15
N VAL A 100 9.12 -15.69 -7.04
CA VAL A 100 9.23 -15.86 -8.49
C VAL A 100 9.56 -14.51 -9.13
N LEU A 101 10.74 -14.38 -9.72
CA LEU A 101 11.15 -13.15 -10.38
C LEU A 101 10.61 -13.10 -11.81
N THR A 102 10.07 -11.95 -12.21
CA THR A 102 9.56 -11.68 -13.56
C THR A 102 10.44 -10.68 -14.31
N ASP A 103 10.23 -10.63 -15.63
CA ASP A 103 10.92 -9.71 -16.53
C ASP A 103 10.71 -8.24 -16.10
N PRO A 104 11.80 -7.49 -15.80
CA PRO A 104 11.73 -6.08 -15.44
C PRO A 104 11.00 -5.19 -16.46
N GLU A 105 11.13 -5.48 -17.75
CA GLU A 105 10.55 -4.64 -18.82
C GLU A 105 9.02 -4.71 -18.83
N LYS A 106 8.45 -5.82 -18.34
CA LYS A 106 7.00 -6.02 -18.27
C LYS A 106 6.36 -5.41 -17.02
N GLY A 107 7.18 -4.92 -16.08
CA GLY A 107 6.75 -4.25 -14.86
C GLY A 107 5.74 -5.06 -14.04
N LEU A 108 4.80 -4.36 -13.39
CA LEU A 108 3.80 -4.97 -12.53
C LEU A 108 2.82 -5.86 -13.31
N LYS A 109 2.47 -5.49 -14.55
CA LYS A 109 1.60 -6.30 -15.41
C LYS A 109 2.17 -7.70 -15.63
N GLY A 110 3.47 -7.80 -15.94
CA GLY A 110 4.13 -9.09 -16.08
C GLY A 110 4.17 -9.92 -14.79
N ALA A 111 4.16 -9.28 -13.61
CA ALA A 111 4.04 -9.97 -12.33
C ALA A 111 2.63 -10.54 -12.13
N VAL A 112 1.59 -9.76 -12.47
CA VAL A 112 0.18 -10.18 -12.44
C VAL A 112 -0.06 -11.34 -13.39
N ASP A 113 0.34 -11.22 -14.65
CA ASP A 113 0.20 -12.28 -15.66
C ASP A 113 0.87 -13.59 -15.17
N LYS A 114 2.02 -13.48 -14.52
CA LYS A 114 2.71 -14.65 -13.95
C LYS A 114 2.00 -15.24 -12.73
N ALA A 115 1.41 -14.40 -11.88
CA ALA A 115 0.61 -14.88 -10.74
C ALA A 115 -0.64 -15.61 -11.22
N GLU A 116 -1.35 -15.08 -12.23
CA GLU A 116 -2.48 -15.75 -12.87
C GLU A 116 -2.07 -17.11 -13.46
N GLU A 117 -0.93 -17.17 -14.16
CA GLU A 117 -0.39 -18.43 -14.69
C GLU A 117 -0.12 -19.47 -13.58
N ILE A 118 0.44 -19.03 -12.45
CA ILE A 118 0.71 -19.90 -11.29
C ILE A 118 -0.61 -20.39 -10.69
N VAL A 119 -1.59 -19.50 -10.51
CA VAL A 119 -2.91 -19.86 -9.98
C VAL A 119 -3.58 -20.92 -10.86
N LEU A 120 -3.51 -20.78 -12.18
CA LEU A 120 -4.06 -21.74 -13.14
C LEU A 120 -3.37 -23.12 -13.10
N LYS A 121 -2.06 -23.14 -12.80
CA LYS A 121 -1.24 -24.37 -12.84
C LYS A 121 -1.05 -25.04 -11.49
N THR A 122 -1.42 -24.38 -10.40
CA THR A 122 -1.17 -24.84 -9.03
C THR A 122 -2.50 -25.22 -8.37
N PRO A 123 -2.75 -26.52 -8.13
CA PRO A 123 -3.95 -26.95 -7.43
C PRO A 123 -4.07 -26.28 -6.06
N ASN A 124 -5.26 -25.76 -5.73
CA ASN A 124 -5.54 -25.01 -4.51
C ASN A 124 -4.79 -23.66 -4.39
N ALA A 125 -4.42 -23.03 -5.50
CA ALA A 125 -3.92 -21.66 -5.46
C ALA A 125 -5.04 -20.62 -5.37
N TYR A 126 -4.83 -19.57 -4.58
CA TYR A 126 -5.76 -18.45 -4.43
C TYR A 126 -5.00 -17.12 -4.50
N MET A 127 -5.54 -16.17 -5.29
CA MET A 127 -4.98 -14.83 -5.48
C MET A 127 -5.96 -13.78 -4.97
N PHE A 128 -5.45 -12.87 -4.14
CA PHE A 128 -6.28 -11.95 -3.36
C PHE A 128 -6.79 -10.74 -4.14
N GLN A 129 -6.21 -10.48 -5.32
CA GLN A 129 -6.66 -9.41 -6.21
C GLN A 129 -6.78 -8.08 -5.43
N GLN A 130 -5.69 -7.66 -4.78
CA GLN A 130 -5.68 -6.43 -3.96
C GLN A 130 -6.11 -5.18 -4.72
N PHE A 131 -6.13 -5.25 -6.05
CA PHE A 131 -6.56 -4.21 -6.95
C PHE A 131 -8.05 -4.27 -7.27
N ASP A 132 -8.85 -5.20 -6.71
CA ASP A 132 -10.29 -5.34 -7.01
C ASP A 132 -11.25 -5.47 -5.77
N ASN A 133 -10.74 -5.48 -4.52
CA ASN A 133 -11.50 -5.76 -3.26
C ASN A 133 -12.24 -4.56 -2.58
N MET A 134 -13.58 -4.53 -2.60
CA MET A 134 -14.42 -3.38 -2.21
C MET A 134 -14.41 -2.87 -0.73
N ALA A 135 -13.53 -3.32 0.16
CA ALA A 135 -13.57 -2.99 1.59
C ALA A 135 -13.07 -1.57 2.02
N ASN A 136 -13.16 -0.50 1.20
CA ASN A 136 -12.52 0.81 1.48
C ASN A 136 -13.48 2.04 1.52
N THR A 137 -13.24 3.06 2.39
CA THR A 137 -14.18 4.15 2.82
C THR A 137 -13.69 5.58 2.43
N LYS A 138 -14.59 6.60 2.28
CA LYS A 138 -14.40 8.02 1.82
C LYS A 138 -12.99 8.64 1.91
N VAL A 139 -12.56 9.29 0.83
CA VAL A 139 -11.13 9.36 0.47
C VAL A 139 -10.77 10.63 -0.30
N VAL A 140 -9.66 11.27 0.07
CA VAL A 140 -8.90 12.14 -0.85
C VAL A 140 -7.76 11.31 -1.41
N GLY A 141 -7.65 11.25 -2.75
CA GLY A 141 -6.56 10.56 -3.43
C GLY A 141 -5.29 11.41 -3.42
N VAL A 142 -4.14 10.78 -3.22
CA VAL A 142 -2.83 11.40 -3.45
C VAL A 142 -2.09 10.60 -4.50
N GLU A 143 -1.61 11.24 -5.55
CA GLU A 143 -0.85 10.59 -6.61
C GLU A 143 0.46 11.34 -6.93
N PRO A 144 1.47 10.63 -7.48
CA PRO A 144 2.69 11.29 -7.95
C PRO A 144 2.39 12.21 -9.14
N ALA A 145 2.82 13.46 -9.07
CA ALA A 145 2.65 14.41 -10.18
C ALA A 145 3.26 13.90 -11.49
N GLU A 146 4.40 13.20 -11.40
CA GLU A 146 5.14 12.64 -12.53
C GLU A 146 4.45 11.41 -13.17
N ARG A 147 3.47 10.81 -12.48
CA ARG A 147 2.68 9.67 -12.95
C ARG A 147 1.22 9.83 -12.50
N SER A 148 0.59 10.87 -13.02
CA SER A 148 -0.80 11.27 -12.72
C SER A 148 -1.81 10.39 -13.46
N ILE A 149 -1.90 9.13 -13.03
CA ILE A 149 -2.73 8.08 -13.67
C ILE A 149 -4.20 8.21 -13.26
N ILE A 150 -4.49 8.55 -12.00
CA ILE A 150 -5.85 8.69 -11.46
C ILE A 150 -6.51 9.93 -12.07
N SER A 151 -5.77 11.03 -12.23
CA SER A 151 -6.26 12.23 -12.93
C SER A 151 -6.36 12.06 -14.45
N GLY A 152 -5.86 10.95 -15.01
CA GLY A 152 -5.95 10.64 -16.44
C GLY A 152 -4.96 11.40 -17.34
N GLU A 153 -3.96 12.08 -16.78
CA GLU A 153 -2.98 12.87 -17.54
C GLU A 153 -1.81 12.04 -18.05
N ASN A 154 -1.55 10.89 -17.44
CA ASN A 154 -0.55 9.93 -17.90
C ASN A 154 -1.19 8.57 -18.22
N PRO A 155 -0.72 7.87 -19.27
CA PRO A 155 -1.16 6.51 -19.54
C PRO A 155 -0.75 5.60 -18.38
N GLY A 156 -1.70 4.78 -17.92
CA GLY A 156 -1.48 3.90 -16.80
C GLY A 156 -2.70 3.03 -16.51
N TYR A 157 -2.58 2.21 -15.49
CA TYR A 157 -3.65 1.31 -15.05
C TYR A 157 -4.26 1.84 -13.75
N VAL A 158 -5.54 2.17 -13.77
CA VAL A 158 -6.34 2.45 -12.56
C VAL A 158 -6.88 1.12 -12.04
N PRO A 159 -6.53 0.71 -10.81
CA PRO A 159 -7.05 -0.51 -10.19
C PRO A 159 -8.58 -0.53 -10.11
N SER A 160 -9.19 -1.70 -10.32
CA SER A 160 -10.66 -1.88 -10.28
C SER A 160 -11.31 -1.60 -8.92
N ILE A 161 -10.54 -1.73 -7.84
CA ILE A 161 -10.88 -1.49 -6.43
C ILE A 161 -10.92 -0.01 -6.11
N LEU A 162 -10.20 0.80 -6.88
CA LEU A 162 -10.20 2.22 -6.71
C LEU A 162 -11.50 2.72 -7.33
N ASP A 163 -12.54 2.81 -6.51
CA ASP A 163 -13.73 3.53 -6.92
C ASP A 163 -13.42 5.03 -6.94
N VAL A 164 -12.99 5.52 -8.11
CA VAL A 164 -12.68 6.93 -8.32
C VAL A 164 -13.86 7.86 -7.99
N LYS A 165 -15.09 7.33 -7.96
CA LYS A 165 -16.29 8.11 -7.61
C LYS A 165 -16.37 8.40 -6.12
N VAL A 166 -15.67 7.66 -5.26
CA VAL A 166 -15.58 7.97 -3.82
C VAL A 166 -14.48 8.99 -3.52
N LEU A 167 -13.65 9.34 -4.51
CA LEU A 167 -12.64 10.39 -4.37
C LEU A 167 -13.30 11.75 -4.53
N ASP A 168 -13.30 12.55 -3.47
CA ASP A 168 -13.80 13.94 -3.54
C ASP A 168 -12.80 14.85 -4.28
N GLU A 169 -11.50 14.54 -4.17
CA GLU A 169 -10.39 15.27 -4.79
C GLU A 169 -9.19 14.33 -4.99
N VAL A 170 -8.37 14.61 -6.01
CA VAL A 170 -7.04 13.97 -6.19
C VAL A 170 -5.98 15.07 -6.16
N ILE A 171 -5.07 14.98 -5.18
CA ILE A 171 -3.96 15.91 -5.02
C ILE A 171 -2.70 15.28 -5.60
N LYS A 172 -2.00 16.03 -6.44
CA LYS A 172 -0.72 15.64 -7.02
C LYS A 172 0.41 16.18 -6.15
N ILE A 173 1.33 15.31 -5.78
CA ILE A 173 2.55 15.67 -5.05
C ILE A 173 3.75 15.16 -5.85
N THR A 174 4.77 16.00 -6.01
CA THR A 174 6.01 15.61 -6.68
C THR A 174 6.85 14.69 -5.79
N ASN A 175 7.73 13.89 -6.37
CA ASN A 175 8.64 13.05 -5.60
C ASN A 175 9.54 13.87 -4.67
N ASP A 176 9.98 15.05 -5.12
CA ASP A 176 10.83 15.94 -4.32
C ASP A 176 10.08 16.47 -3.09
N GLU A 177 8.85 16.95 -3.27
CA GLU A 177 7.98 17.37 -2.15
C GLU A 177 7.75 16.22 -1.16
N ALA A 178 7.51 15.01 -1.67
CA ALA A 178 7.29 13.83 -0.85
C ALA A 178 8.54 13.45 -0.03
N VAL A 179 9.72 13.47 -0.66
CA VAL A 179 11.00 13.16 0.00
C VAL A 179 11.34 14.22 1.04
N ASP A 180 11.19 15.50 0.70
CA ASP A 180 11.50 16.60 1.61
C ASP A 180 10.55 16.61 2.81
N MET A 181 9.25 16.37 2.59
CA MET A 181 8.29 16.25 3.68
C MET A 181 8.58 15.05 4.57
N ALA A 182 8.93 13.89 4.00
CA ALA A 182 9.31 12.72 4.80
C ALA A 182 10.54 13.00 5.70
N ARG A 183 11.54 13.75 5.19
CA ARG A 183 12.70 14.20 5.97
C ARG A 183 12.31 15.15 7.09
N ARG A 184 11.45 16.15 6.80
CA ARG A 184 10.95 17.09 7.79
C ARG A 184 10.18 16.39 8.91
N ILE A 185 9.31 15.45 8.57
CA ILE A 185 8.58 14.64 9.57
C ILE A 185 9.55 13.88 10.49
N ALA A 186 10.63 13.32 9.94
CA ALA A 186 11.66 12.67 10.76
C ALA A 186 12.39 13.63 11.70
N LEU A 187 12.76 14.82 11.21
CA LEU A 187 13.55 15.81 11.96
C LEU A 187 12.71 16.62 12.97
N GLU A 188 11.49 16.98 12.61
CA GLU A 188 10.65 17.93 13.34
C GLU A 188 9.67 17.21 14.29
N GLU A 189 9.09 16.09 13.85
CA GLU A 189 8.11 15.29 14.61
C GLU A 189 8.71 14.03 15.26
N GLY A 190 9.93 13.64 14.88
CA GLY A 190 10.57 12.42 15.38
C GLY A 190 9.95 11.12 14.83
N LEU A 191 9.30 11.18 13.67
CA LEU A 191 8.62 10.03 13.07
C LEU A 191 9.38 9.52 11.85
N LEU A 192 9.87 8.28 11.94
CA LEU A 192 10.52 7.62 10.81
C LEU A 192 9.47 7.08 9.84
N VAL A 193 9.26 7.78 8.73
CA VAL A 193 8.25 7.46 7.73
C VAL A 193 8.84 7.36 6.32
N GLY A 194 8.12 6.70 5.42
CA GLY A 194 8.51 6.57 4.01
C GLY A 194 8.04 7.75 3.15
N ILE A 195 8.50 7.77 1.89
CA ILE A 195 8.16 8.82 0.90
C ILE A 195 6.64 8.96 0.71
N SER A 196 5.90 7.84 0.69
CA SER A 196 4.44 7.87 0.58
C SER A 196 3.75 8.62 1.73
N SER A 197 4.26 8.48 2.96
CA SER A 197 3.74 9.22 4.11
C SER A 197 4.09 10.71 4.03
N GLY A 198 5.27 11.03 3.46
CA GLY A 198 5.64 12.40 3.11
C GLY A 198 4.67 13.02 2.09
N ALA A 199 4.30 12.27 1.05
CA ALA A 199 3.31 12.72 0.07
C ALA A 199 1.92 12.96 0.70
N ALA A 200 1.43 12.01 1.51
CA ALA A 200 0.15 12.15 2.21
C ALA A 200 0.13 13.36 3.15
N ALA A 201 1.21 13.60 3.89
CA ALA A 201 1.35 14.76 4.76
C ALA A 201 1.44 16.07 3.99
N ALA A 202 2.18 16.12 2.87
CA ALA A 202 2.26 17.30 2.02
C ALA A 202 0.88 17.69 1.45
N ALA A 203 0.12 16.71 0.96
CA ALA A 203 -1.25 16.90 0.49
C ALA A 203 -2.17 17.41 1.62
N ALA A 204 -2.09 16.81 2.81
CA ALA A 204 -2.88 17.22 3.95
C ALA A 204 -2.52 18.63 4.46
N ILE A 205 -1.25 19.02 4.42
CA ILE A 205 -0.82 20.39 4.75
C ILE A 205 -1.40 21.40 3.75
N SER A 206 -1.40 21.07 2.45
CA SER A 206 -2.04 21.90 1.43
C SER A 206 -3.54 22.09 1.72
N LEU A 207 -4.24 21.01 2.07
CA LEU A 207 -5.65 21.06 2.48
C LEU A 207 -5.87 21.84 3.78
N ALA A 208 -5.01 21.66 4.78
CA ALA A 208 -5.14 22.27 6.09
C ALA A 208 -4.93 23.78 6.07
N LYS A 209 -4.27 24.33 5.06
CA LYS A 209 -4.11 25.77 4.85
C LYS A 209 -5.31 26.45 4.19
N ARG A 210 -6.25 25.67 3.64
CA ARG A 210 -7.43 26.24 2.97
C ARG A 210 -8.41 26.84 4.00
N PRO A 211 -8.92 28.07 3.80
CA PRO A 211 -9.83 28.73 4.74
C PRO A 211 -11.06 27.90 5.10
N GLU A 212 -11.63 27.17 4.14
CA GLU A 212 -12.80 26.30 4.32
C GLU A 212 -12.54 25.11 5.25
N ASN A 213 -11.28 24.81 5.57
CA ASN A 213 -10.88 23.74 6.47
C ASN A 213 -10.46 24.25 7.86
N ALA A 214 -10.57 25.55 8.14
CA ALA A 214 -10.25 26.10 9.44
C ALA A 214 -11.00 25.38 10.58
N GLY A 215 -10.27 24.95 11.61
CA GLY A 215 -10.80 24.23 12.77
C GLY A 215 -11.17 22.77 12.54
N LYS A 216 -11.04 22.24 11.31
CA LYS A 216 -11.32 20.82 11.02
C LYS A 216 -10.16 19.91 11.47
N LEU A 217 -10.44 18.61 11.48
CA LEU A 217 -9.46 17.55 11.63
C LEU A 217 -9.27 16.83 10.29
N ILE A 218 -8.04 16.79 9.81
CA ILE A 218 -7.62 15.98 8.66
C ILE A 218 -6.86 14.77 9.19
N VAL A 219 -7.25 13.57 8.76
CA VAL A 219 -6.57 12.32 9.12
C VAL A 219 -5.81 11.81 7.90
N ILE A 220 -4.54 11.48 8.10
CA ILE A 220 -3.69 10.87 7.07
C ILE A 220 -3.26 9.47 7.49
N HIS A 221 -3.14 8.58 6.50
CA HIS A 221 -2.66 7.20 6.63
C HIS A 221 -1.20 7.06 6.16
#